data_AF-A0A1Y2ABN2-F1
#
_entry.id   AF-A0A1Y2ABN2-F1
#
_cell.length_a   1.000
_cell.length_b   1.000
_cell.length_c   1.000
_cell.angle_alpha   90.00
_cell.angle_beta   90.00
_cell.angle_gamma   90.00
#
_symmetry.space_group_name_H-M   'P 1'
#
loop_
_entity.id
_entity.type
_entity.pdbx_description
1 polymer ?
#
loop_
_entity_poly.entity_id
_entity_poly.type
_entity_poly.pdbx_seq_one_letter_code
_entity_poly.pdbx_strand_id
1 'polypeptide(L)'
;MSSKPSKKEAERNAKQLESLLEVPENRVCADCGDSKPKWASANIGVFLCIRCAGLHRNLGREISVIKSVALDSWTASEVETMTRSETAEPTRCTWPQDLHQSRQSAISQSFT
;
A
#
# COMPACT_ATOMS: atom_id res chain seq x y z
N MET A 1 -0.02 20.69 6.05
CA MET A 1 -1.46 20.40 6.30
C MET A 1 -2.06 19.98 4.98
N SER A 2 -2.43 18.72 4.82
CA SER A 2 -3.09 18.28 3.58
C SER A 2 -4.56 18.66 3.65
N SER A 3 -4.96 19.65 2.86
CA SER A 3 -6.37 20.02 2.70
C SER A 3 -7.16 18.83 2.13
N LYS A 4 -8.41 18.66 2.56
CA LYS A 4 -9.30 17.64 1.97
C LYS A 4 -9.44 17.89 0.46
N PRO A 5 -9.31 16.86 -0.39
CA PRO A 5 -9.47 17.03 -1.83
C PRO A 5 -10.90 17.46 -2.17
N SER A 6 -11.06 18.27 -3.23
CA SER A 6 -12.37 18.58 -3.79
C SER A 6 -13.03 17.30 -4.35
N LYS A 7 -14.36 17.31 -4.53
CA LYS A 7 -15.09 16.16 -5.08
C LYS A 7 -14.52 15.70 -6.43
N LYS A 8 -14.21 16.66 -7.32
CA LYS A 8 -13.63 16.38 -8.65
C LYS A 8 -12.23 15.75 -8.57
N GLU A 9 -11.41 16.21 -7.62
CA GLU A 9 -10.09 15.62 -7.40
C GLU A 9 -10.18 14.22 -6.79
N ALA A 10 -11.11 14.00 -5.86
CA ALA A 10 -11.34 12.69 -5.28
C ALA A 10 -11.77 11.66 -6.35
N GLU A 11 -12.68 12.04 -7.25
CA GLU A 11 -13.09 11.19 -8.38
C GLU A 11 -11.92 10.87 -9.33
N ARG A 12 -11.09 11.87 -9.65
CA ARG A 12 -9.87 11.66 -10.46
C ARG A 12 -8.90 10.69 -9.78
N ASN A 13 -8.64 10.90 -8.49
CA ASN A 13 -7.71 10.11 -7.70
C ASN A 13 -8.18 8.65 -7.60
N ALA A 14 -9.48 8.44 -7.34
CA ALA A 14 -10.07 7.10 -7.32
C ALA A 14 -9.87 6.38 -8.66
N LYS A 15 -10.18 7.06 -9.78
CA LYS A 15 -10.00 6.48 -11.13
C LYS A 15 -8.54 6.12 -11.42
N GLN A 16 -7.59 6.94 -10.99
CA GLN A 16 -6.17 6.63 -11.14
C GLN A 16 -5.80 5.38 -10.34
N LEU A 17 -6.18 5.28 -9.07
CA LEU A 17 -5.90 4.11 -8.24
C LEU A 17 -6.54 2.83 -8.78
N GLU A 18 -7.76 2.92 -9.34
CA GLU A 18 -8.41 1.79 -10.02
C GLU A 18 -7.60 1.32 -11.22
N SER A 19 -7.10 2.24 -12.06
CA SER A 19 -6.24 1.88 -13.20
C SER A 19 -4.93 1.22 -12.77
N LEU A 20 -4.37 1.63 -11.63
CA LEU A 20 -3.16 0.98 -11.07
C LEU A 20 -3.43 -0.48 -10.68
N LEU A 21 -4.63 -0.81 -10.19
CA LEU A 21 -5.02 -2.19 -9.86
C LEU A 21 -5.25 -3.07 -11.10
N GLU A 22 -5.41 -2.48 -12.29
CA GLU A 22 -5.51 -3.25 -13.53
C GLU A 22 -4.15 -3.79 -13.98
N VAL A 23 -3.04 -3.18 -13.53
CA VAL A 23 -1.67 -3.64 -13.78
C VAL A 23 -1.47 -5.02 -13.11
N PRO A 24 -1.06 -6.08 -13.84
CA PRO A 24 -0.96 -7.44 -13.32
C PRO A 24 -0.17 -7.57 -12.01
N GLU A 25 0.92 -6.83 -11.88
CA GLU A 25 1.81 -6.80 -10.74
C GLU A 25 1.14 -6.23 -9.48
N ASN A 26 0.18 -5.31 -9.65
CA ASN A 26 -0.59 -4.70 -8.56
C ASN A 26 -1.84 -5.50 -8.18
N ARG A 27 -2.16 -6.57 -8.90
CA ARG A 27 -3.31 -7.46 -8.59
C ARG A 27 -3.04 -8.43 -7.45
N VAL A 28 -1.82 -8.42 -6.92
CA VAL A 28 -1.40 -9.25 -5.79
C VAL A 28 -0.87 -8.38 -4.66
N CYS A 29 -1.03 -8.87 -3.43
CA CYS A 29 -0.47 -8.23 -2.24
C CYS A 29 1.06 -8.24 -2.31
N ALA A 30 1.69 -7.08 -2.11
CA ALA A 30 3.14 -6.94 -2.13
C ALA A 30 3.87 -7.82 -1.09
N ASP A 31 3.20 -8.15 0.03
CA ASP A 31 3.83 -8.91 1.12
C ASP A 31 3.67 -10.43 1.01
N CYS A 32 2.46 -10.88 0.65
CA CYS A 32 2.09 -12.30 0.71
C CYS A 32 1.59 -12.88 -0.62
N GLY A 33 1.50 -12.09 -1.67
CA GLY A 33 1.04 -12.53 -2.99
C GLY A 33 -0.46 -12.84 -3.08
N ASP A 34 -1.22 -12.63 -2.01
CA ASP A 34 -2.67 -12.86 -2.01
C ASP A 34 -3.37 -11.95 -3.04
N SER A 35 -4.36 -12.47 -3.73
CA SER A 35 -4.99 -11.79 -4.85
C SER A 35 -5.87 -10.60 -4.39
N LYS A 36 -6.09 -9.65 -5.30
CA LYS A 36 -7.04 -8.53 -5.16
C LYS A 36 -6.79 -7.69 -3.90
N PRO A 37 -5.62 -7.05 -3.77
CA PRO A 37 -5.40 -6.10 -2.68
C PRO A 37 -6.41 -4.95 -2.77
N LYS A 38 -6.97 -4.58 -1.60
CA LYS A 38 -7.95 -3.47 -1.47
C LYS A 38 -7.43 -2.32 -0.61
N TRP A 39 -6.23 -2.51 -0.05
CA TRP A 39 -5.55 -1.56 0.81
C TRP A 39 -4.23 -1.19 0.17
N ALA A 40 -3.64 -0.09 0.60
CA ALA A 40 -2.33 0.34 0.14
C ALA A 40 -1.60 1.13 1.23
N SER A 41 -0.27 1.13 1.17
CA SER A 41 0.57 2.01 1.97
C SER A 41 0.87 3.27 1.15
N ALA A 42 0.20 4.38 1.46
CA ALA A 42 0.21 5.60 0.64
C ALA A 42 1.58 6.31 0.60
N ASN A 43 2.40 6.16 1.64
CA ASN A 43 3.76 6.72 1.68
C ASN A 43 4.83 5.81 1.04
N ILE A 44 4.57 4.51 0.96
CA ILE A 44 5.50 3.52 0.40
C ILE A 44 5.20 3.27 -1.08
N GLY A 45 3.92 3.28 -1.48
CA GLY A 45 3.51 3.02 -2.85
C GLY A 45 3.22 1.54 -3.14
N VAL A 46 2.65 0.78 -2.19
CA VAL A 46 2.38 -0.66 -2.39
C VAL A 46 0.94 -1.03 -2.09
N PHE A 47 0.42 -2.01 -2.84
CA PHE A 47 -0.91 -2.59 -2.61
C PHE A 47 -0.84 -3.80 -1.67
N LEU A 48 -1.78 -3.86 -0.73
CA LEU A 48 -1.81 -4.82 0.37
C LEU A 48 -3.19 -5.48 0.50
N CYS A 49 -3.18 -6.76 0.89
CA CYS A 49 -4.38 -7.43 1.37
C CYS A 49 -4.76 -6.93 2.77
N ILE A 50 -5.98 -7.22 3.21
CA ILE A 50 -6.48 -6.78 4.52
C ILE A 50 -5.62 -7.26 5.70
N ARG A 51 -5.04 -8.47 5.60
CA ARG A 51 -4.18 -9.04 6.65
C ARG A 51 -2.87 -8.25 6.78
N CYS A 52 -2.15 -8.07 5.68
CA CYS A 52 -0.90 -7.33 5.64
C CYS A 52 -1.10 -5.85 5.99
N ALA A 53 -2.20 -5.24 5.53
CA ALA A 53 -2.58 -3.89 5.96
C ALA A 53 -2.78 -3.80 7.48
N GLY A 54 -3.31 -4.86 8.12
CA GLY A 54 -3.38 -4.96 9.58
C GLY A 54 -2.01 -4.98 10.25
N LEU A 55 -1.07 -5.76 9.72
CA LEU A 55 0.31 -5.81 10.23
C LEU A 55 1.00 -4.44 10.10
N HIS A 56 0.84 -3.78 8.96
CA HIS A 56 1.39 -2.45 8.73
C HIS A 56 0.83 -1.39 9.69
N ARG A 57 -0.43 -1.50 10.14
CA ARG A 57 -0.98 -0.59 11.16
C ARG A 57 -0.24 -0.69 12.50
N ASN A 58 0.26 -1.88 12.84
CA ASN A 58 1.02 -2.09 14.08
C ASN A 58 2.43 -1.49 14.02
N LEU A 59 2.96 -1.22 12.81
CA LEU A 59 4.28 -0.60 12.63
C LEU A 59 4.29 0.90 12.96
N GLY A 60 3.13 1.55 12.97
CA GLY A 60 3.02 2.99 13.17
C GLY A 60 3.00 3.80 11.86
N ARG A 61 2.39 4.99 11.93
CA ARG A 61 2.14 5.87 10.77
C ARG A 61 3.40 6.50 10.18
N GLU A 62 4.45 6.57 11.00
CA GLU A 62 5.78 7.04 10.64
C GLU A 62 6.49 6.05 9.70
N ILE A 63 6.12 4.77 9.78
CA ILE A 63 6.64 3.72 8.90
C ILE A 63 5.69 3.50 7.73
N SER A 64 4.41 3.20 7.99
CA SER A 64 3.43 2.87 6.95
C SER A 64 2.09 3.58 7.16
N VAL A 65 1.68 4.33 6.14
CA VAL A 65 0.40 5.04 6.10
C VAL A 65 -0.61 4.21 5.34
N ILE A 66 -1.38 3.38 6.06
CA ILE A 66 -2.36 2.47 5.46
C ILE A 66 -3.67 3.18 5.12
N LYS A 67 -4.11 3.04 3.86
CA LYS A 67 -5.37 3.57 3.32
C LYS A 67 -6.09 2.52 2.49
N SER A 68 -7.41 2.53 2.56
CA SER A 68 -8.30 1.81 1.64
C SER A 68 -8.27 2.48 0.29
N VAL A 69 -8.13 1.68 -0.77
CA VAL A 69 -8.11 2.21 -2.15
C VAL A 69 -9.43 2.89 -2.50
N ALA A 70 -10.56 2.35 -2.04
CA ALA A 70 -11.89 2.83 -2.40
C ALA A 70 -12.58 3.68 -1.32
N LEU A 71 -12.26 3.47 -0.03
CA LEU A 71 -13.01 4.07 1.08
C LEU A 71 -12.34 5.31 1.68
N ASP A 72 -11.04 5.48 1.51
CA ASP A 72 -10.31 6.61 2.09
C ASP A 72 -10.13 7.75 1.09
N SER A 73 -10.03 8.99 1.61
CA SER A 73 -9.74 10.16 0.78
C SER A 73 -8.27 10.24 0.44
N TRP A 74 -7.94 10.25 -0.85
CA TRP A 74 -6.55 10.34 -1.34
C TRP A 74 -6.20 11.75 -1.81
N THR A 75 -5.01 12.21 -1.45
CA THR A 75 -4.41 13.43 -1.99
C THR A 75 -3.68 13.11 -3.30
N ALA A 76 -3.51 14.11 -4.15
CA ALA A 76 -2.80 13.93 -5.42
C ALA A 76 -1.35 13.42 -5.23
N SER A 77 -0.66 13.87 -4.17
CA SER A 77 0.71 13.44 -3.87
C SER A 77 0.80 11.97 -3.44
N GLU A 78 -0.19 11.46 -2.72
CA GLU A 78 -0.25 10.03 -2.36
C GLU A 78 -0.54 9.17 -3.60
N VAL A 79 -1.45 9.60 -4.47
CA VAL A 79 -1.70 8.90 -5.75
C VAL A 79 -0.46 8.93 -6.63
N GLU A 80 0.25 10.05 -6.70
CA GLU A 80 1.51 10.15 -7.43
C GLU A 80 2.57 9.18 -6.89
N THR A 81 2.61 8.99 -5.56
CA THR A 81 3.51 8.02 -4.93
C THR A 81 3.16 6.59 -5.39
N MET A 82 1.86 6.26 -5.44
CA MET A 82 1.38 4.97 -5.97
C MET A 82 1.69 4.77 -7.46
N THR A 83 1.60 5.83 -8.28
CA THR A 83 1.97 5.76 -9.71
C THR A 83 3.47 5.64 -9.90
N ARG A 84 4.29 6.32 -9.10
CA ARG A 84 5.76 6.26 -9.25
C ARG A 84 6.36 4.91 -8.88
N SER A 85 5.69 4.21 -7.97
CA SER A 85 6.12 2.91 -7.44
C SER A 85 5.81 1.73 -8.38
N GLU A 86 5.20 1.97 -9.55
CA GLU A 86 4.87 0.98 -10.60
C GLU A 86 6.07 0.21 -11.18
N THR A 87 7.31 0.42 -10.71
CA THR A 87 8.53 -0.13 -11.33
C THR A 87 9.40 -1.01 -10.43
N ALA A 88 8.98 -1.34 -9.21
CA ALA A 88 9.70 -2.36 -8.42
C ALA A 88 9.02 -3.71 -8.61
N GLU A 89 9.72 -4.64 -9.27
CA GLU A 89 9.39 -6.06 -9.24
C GLU A 89 8.94 -6.49 -7.82
N PRO A 90 8.06 -7.51 -7.68
CA PRO A 90 7.62 -8.06 -6.39
C PRO A 90 8.79 -8.38 -5.42
N THR A 91 10.00 -8.50 -5.95
CA THR A 91 11.27 -8.83 -5.31
C THR A 91 12.16 -7.64 -4.92
N ARG A 92 11.79 -6.39 -5.24
CA ARG A 92 12.63 -5.20 -4.97
C ARG A 92 11.90 -4.10 -4.20
N CYS A 93 11.07 -4.49 -3.23
CA CYS A 93 10.93 -3.60 -2.08
C CYS A 93 12.32 -3.43 -1.47
N THR A 94 12.86 -2.21 -1.51
CA THR A 94 13.92 -1.77 -0.62
C THR A 94 13.36 -1.71 0.80
N TRP A 95 12.96 -2.85 1.36
CA TRP A 95 13.03 -3.05 2.78
C TRP A 95 14.53 -3.08 3.09
N PRO A 96 15.05 -2.18 3.94
CA PRO A 96 16.35 -2.38 4.57
C PRO A 96 16.46 -3.85 5.02
N GLN A 97 17.58 -4.52 4.74
CA GLN A 97 17.74 -5.97 5.00
C GLN A 97 17.38 -6.34 6.46
N ASP A 98 17.56 -5.39 7.36
CA ASP A 98 17.17 -5.35 8.77
C ASP A 98 15.66 -5.52 9.04
N LEU A 99 14.76 -5.09 8.14
CA LEU A 99 13.31 -5.30 8.26
C LEU A 99 12.83 -6.62 7.63
N HIS A 100 13.68 -7.30 6.84
CA HIS A 100 13.39 -8.65 6.35
C HIS A 100 13.35 -9.69 7.49
N GLN A 101 14.23 -9.53 8.50
CA GLN A 101 14.26 -10.39 9.70
C GLN A 101 13.03 -10.15 10.59
N SER A 102 12.59 -8.90 10.72
CA SER A 102 11.37 -8.54 11.45
C SER A 102 10.11 -8.99 10.71
N ARG A 103 10.11 -9.03 9.38
CA ARG A 103 9.05 -9.65 8.56
C ARG A 103 8.86 -11.13 8.91
N GLN A 104 9.94 -11.91 8.95
CA GLN A 104 9.83 -13.34 9.29
C GLN A 104 9.46 -13.56 10.76
N SER A 105 10.01 -12.74 11.66
CA SER A 105 9.81 -12.89 13.11
C SER A 105 8.43 -12.43 13.59
N ALA A 106 7.91 -11.31 13.10
CA ALA A 106 6.57 -10.81 13.49
C ALA A 106 5.44 -11.67 12.92
N ILE A 107 5.64 -12.24 11.72
CA ILE A 107 4.69 -13.17 11.10
C ILE A 107 4.71 -14.53 11.82
N SER A 108 5.88 -15.02 12.25
CA SER A 108 5.99 -16.32 12.95
C SER A 108 5.55 -16.27 14.42
N GLN A 109 5.64 -15.12 15.08
CA GLN A 109 5.21 -14.95 16.48
C GLN A 109 3.69 -14.73 16.65
N SER A 110 2.94 -14.63 15.54
CA SER A 110 1.47 -14.52 15.57
C SER A 110 0.78 -15.88 15.39
N PHE A 111 1.56 -16.96 15.26
CA PHE A 111 1.09 -18.35 15.23
C PHE A 111 1.83 -19.15 16.32
N THR A 112 1.60 -18.79 17.57
CA THR A 112 1.65 -19.72 18.71
C THR A 112 0.62 -19.29 19.74
#